data_AF-A0A538RR55-F1
#
_entry.id   AF-A0A538RR55-F1
#
_cell.length_a   1.000
_cell.length_b   1.000
_cell.length_c   1.000
_cell.angle_alpha   90.00
_cell.angle_beta   90.00
_cell.angle_gamma   90.00
#
_symmetry.space_group_name_H-M   'P 1'
#
loop_
_entity.id
_entity.type
_entity.pdbx_description
1 polymer ?
#
loop_
_entity_poly.entity_id
_entity_poly.type
_entity_poly.pdbx_seq_one_letter_code
_entity_poly.pdbx_strand_id
1 'polypeptide(L)'
;MDGSQRATRCLTFKWGSTRMSSTHRIGSGHVGFPLRALRGLKTLGSFSLWLMCGTSILLGTSCIPESKPSPAQGAPTEAMRTTVSQALGVLQDQELKKPERTDERVTQLKKIADVRFDYGEMAKRSLGGQWDKLDERERQEFVSLFTEFLTATYVEQMHAYSGEEVTFLNEQREGNHAEVKSIMVGKKTEIPMDYRLMKKGDDWKAYDVLIDGISLVQNYRGQFAAILRASSYEHLVQMLREKIAQYNVKTKSAEASTSSR
;
A
#
# COMPACT_ATOMS: atom_id res chain seq x y z
N MET A 1 69.82 -30.94 -13.11
CA MET A 1 69.49 -29.49 -13.04
C MET A 1 69.38 -29.00 -14.46
N ASP A 2 68.34 -28.20 -14.72
CA ASP A 2 67.98 -27.57 -16.00
C ASP A 2 67.38 -28.54 -17.04
N GLY A 3 66.17 -28.37 -17.60
CA GLY A 3 65.32 -27.21 -17.74
C GLY A 3 64.93 -27.10 -19.21
N SER A 4 63.81 -27.69 -19.63
CA SER A 4 63.28 -27.50 -20.99
C SER A 4 61.75 -27.64 -20.98
N GLN A 5 61.09 -26.51 -20.74
CA GLN A 5 59.65 -26.38 -20.96
C GLN A 5 59.42 -25.99 -22.43
N ARG A 6 58.63 -26.81 -23.13
CA ARG A 6 58.15 -26.52 -24.48
C ARG A 6 56.99 -25.52 -24.42
N ALA A 7 57.20 -24.40 -25.10
CA ALA A 7 56.15 -23.49 -25.52
C ALA A 7 55.23 -24.15 -26.55
N THR A 8 53.92 -23.99 -26.40
CA THR A 8 52.97 -24.18 -27.51
C THR A 8 52.24 -22.86 -27.74
N ARG A 9 52.69 -22.15 -28.77
CA ARG A 9 51.94 -21.09 -29.44
C ARG A 9 50.82 -21.75 -30.25
N CYS A 10 49.58 -21.31 -30.08
CA CYS A 10 48.58 -21.41 -31.14
C CYS A 10 47.94 -20.03 -31.34
N LEU A 11 47.90 -19.65 -32.62
CA LEU A 11 47.59 -18.34 -33.15
C LEU A 11 46.07 -18.14 -33.27
N THR A 12 45.65 -16.92 -32.92
CA THR A 12 44.57 -16.10 -33.50
C THR A 12 43.49 -16.77 -34.35
N PHE A 13 42.22 -16.51 -33.99
CA PHE A 13 41.20 -16.17 -34.99
C PHE A 13 40.16 -15.20 -34.40
N LYS A 14 40.04 -14.04 -35.04
CA LYS A 14 39.08 -12.97 -34.73
C LYS A 14 38.12 -12.87 -35.92
N TRP A 15 36.84 -13.15 -35.70
CA TRP A 15 35.68 -12.75 -36.51
C TRP A 15 34.48 -12.88 -35.56
N GLY A 16 33.62 -11.89 -35.35
CA GLY A 16 32.95 -11.07 -36.36
C GLY A 16 31.46 -11.37 -36.20
N SER A 17 30.75 -10.40 -35.64
CA SER A 17 29.29 -10.34 -35.42
C SER A 17 28.43 -11.01 -36.49
N THR A 18 27.36 -11.73 -36.11
CA THR A 18 25.99 -11.51 -36.62
C THR A 18 24.95 -12.12 -35.65
N ARG A 19 23.90 -11.32 -35.48
CA ARG A 19 22.69 -11.39 -34.66
C ARG A 19 21.72 -12.53 -35.04
N MET A 20 21.07 -13.15 -34.04
CA MET A 20 19.70 -13.72 -34.09
C MET A 20 19.25 -14.00 -32.64
N SER A 21 18.63 -13.06 -31.95
CA SER A 21 17.17 -12.84 -31.86
C SER A 21 16.36 -14.09 -31.46
N SER A 22 16.11 -14.25 -30.17
CA SER A 22 14.81 -14.67 -29.64
C SER A 22 14.74 -14.29 -28.16
N THR A 23 14.59 -12.99 -27.89
CA THR A 23 14.09 -12.55 -26.60
C THR A 23 12.58 -12.52 -26.71
N HIS A 24 11.93 -13.60 -26.24
CA HIS A 24 10.55 -13.51 -25.82
C HIS A 24 10.53 -12.59 -24.60
N ARG A 25 10.27 -11.30 -24.85
CA ARG A 25 10.06 -10.28 -23.84
C ARG A 25 8.69 -10.54 -23.23
N ILE A 26 8.63 -11.45 -22.25
CA ILE A 26 7.48 -11.57 -21.36
C ILE A 26 7.40 -10.25 -20.58
N GLY A 27 6.30 -9.53 -20.77
CA GLY A 27 6.07 -8.23 -20.19
C GLY A 27 6.26 -8.28 -18.68
N SER A 28 7.12 -7.39 -18.17
CA SER A 28 7.23 -7.12 -16.74
C SER A 28 5.90 -6.50 -16.29
N GLY A 29 4.94 -7.36 -15.94
CA GLY A 29 3.70 -6.95 -15.30
C GLY A 29 4.07 -6.27 -14.00
N HIS A 30 3.91 -4.95 -13.95
CA HIS A 30 4.22 -4.15 -12.77
C HIS A 30 3.18 -4.49 -11.70
N VAL A 31 3.42 -5.55 -10.93
CA VAL A 31 2.62 -5.86 -9.73
C VAL A 31 3.06 -4.92 -8.63
N GLY A 32 2.49 -3.73 -8.68
CA GLY A 32 2.76 -2.64 -7.75
C GLY A 32 1.58 -1.69 -7.81
N PHE A 33 1.16 -1.20 -6.65
CA PHE A 33 0.31 -0.02 -6.61
C PHE A 33 1.05 1.13 -7.33
N PRO A 34 0.40 1.94 -8.19
CA PRO A 34 1.06 3.09 -8.80
C PRO A 34 1.44 4.09 -7.70
N LEU A 35 2.64 3.95 -7.15
CA LEU A 35 3.28 4.86 -6.18
C LEU A 35 3.48 6.29 -6.71
N ARG A 36 3.03 6.57 -7.95
CA ARG A 36 2.97 7.92 -8.53
C ARG A 36 2.06 8.86 -7.75
N ALA A 37 1.09 8.34 -7.00
CA ALA A 37 0.22 9.13 -6.13
C ALA A 37 1.00 10.02 -5.13
N LEU A 38 2.21 9.61 -4.73
CA LEU A 38 3.04 10.33 -3.76
C LEU A 38 4.19 11.15 -4.38
N ARG A 39 4.31 11.19 -5.71
CA ARG A 39 5.36 11.97 -6.41
C ARG A 39 4.75 12.97 -7.37
N GLY A 40 4.27 14.06 -6.78
CA GLY A 40 4.20 15.37 -7.44
C GLY A 40 2.86 15.69 -8.06
N LEU A 41 2.10 16.53 -7.37
CA LEU A 41 1.24 17.51 -8.03
C LEU A 41 1.63 18.90 -7.53
N LYS A 42 2.55 19.51 -8.29
CA LYS A 42 2.81 20.95 -8.22
C LYS A 42 1.64 21.65 -8.89
N THR A 43 1.13 22.66 -8.20
CA THR A 43 0.49 23.88 -8.73
C THR A 43 -0.77 23.71 -9.58
N LEU A 44 -1.90 24.19 -9.05
CA LEU A 44 -2.70 25.33 -9.53
C LEU A 44 -3.92 25.36 -8.58
N GLY A 45 -4.26 26.44 -7.89
CA GLY A 45 -4.03 27.85 -8.12
C GLY A 45 -5.28 28.53 -7.59
N SER A 46 -5.12 29.24 -6.48
CA SER A 46 -6.11 30.10 -5.84
C SER A 46 -6.80 31.01 -6.86
N PHE A 47 -8.13 31.09 -6.84
CA PHE A 47 -8.86 32.27 -7.36
C PHE A 47 -10.08 32.55 -6.48
N SER A 48 -9.88 33.51 -5.60
CA SER A 48 -10.88 34.28 -4.87
C SER A 48 -11.38 35.47 -5.71
N LEU A 49 -12.55 36.01 -5.31
CA LEU A 49 -13.21 37.27 -5.75
C LEU A 49 -13.90 37.23 -7.13
N TRP A 50 -15.09 37.81 -7.40
CA TRP A 50 -15.96 38.83 -6.77
C TRP A 50 -17.31 38.81 -7.56
N LEU A 51 -18.53 38.89 -6.99
CA LEU A 51 -19.46 40.05 -6.94
C LEU A 51 -20.87 39.45 -6.68
N MET A 52 -21.58 39.80 -5.62
CA MET A 52 -22.67 40.79 -5.60
C MET A 52 -23.79 40.58 -6.64
N CYS A 53 -24.92 40.02 -6.19
CA CYS A 53 -26.23 40.46 -6.64
C CYS A 53 -27.19 40.37 -5.44
N GLY A 54 -27.66 41.53 -5.00
CA GLY A 54 -28.67 41.64 -3.97
C GLY A 54 -30.05 41.32 -4.49
N THR A 55 -30.93 40.92 -3.57
CA THR A 55 -32.35 41.28 -3.53
C THR A 55 -32.93 40.74 -2.23
N SER A 56 -33.35 41.66 -1.37
CA SER A 56 -34.14 41.39 -0.19
C SER A 56 -35.50 40.83 -0.59
N ILE A 57 -35.81 39.62 -0.15
CA ILE A 57 -37.18 39.08 -0.13
C ILE A 57 -37.41 38.53 1.29
N LEU A 58 -38.27 39.24 2.03
CA LEU A 58 -38.80 38.83 3.33
C LEU A 58 -39.85 37.74 3.11
N LEU A 59 -39.48 36.47 3.29
CA LEU A 59 -40.45 35.37 3.47
C LEU A 59 -39.98 34.43 4.59
N GLY A 60 -40.84 34.33 5.62
CA GLY A 60 -40.98 33.21 6.57
C GLY A 60 -39.72 32.46 6.97
N THR A 61 -39.09 32.87 8.08
CA THR A 61 -38.11 32.08 8.81
C THR A 61 -38.79 30.87 9.48
N SER A 62 -39.01 29.82 8.70
CA SER A 62 -39.01 28.46 9.27
C SER A 62 -37.58 28.15 9.71
N CYS A 63 -37.36 28.02 11.01
CA CYS A 63 -36.13 27.46 11.55
C CYS A 63 -35.94 26.04 10.99
N ILE A 64 -35.15 25.90 9.93
CA ILE A 64 -34.55 24.63 9.59
C ILE A 64 -33.47 24.42 10.67
N PRO A 65 -33.52 23.35 11.47
CA PRO A 65 -32.42 23.03 12.36
C PRO A 65 -31.19 22.79 11.48
N GLU A 66 -30.25 23.73 11.56
CA GLU A 66 -28.94 23.61 10.96
C GLU A 66 -28.27 22.41 11.63
N SER A 67 -28.29 21.27 10.93
CA SER A 67 -27.55 20.09 11.34
C SER A 67 -26.07 20.45 11.26
N LYS A 68 -25.52 20.94 12.38
CA LYS A 68 -24.08 21.05 12.55
C LYS A 68 -23.48 19.70 12.15
N PRO A 69 -22.48 19.65 11.25
CA PRO A 69 -21.76 18.41 11.01
C PRO A 69 -21.24 17.93 12.37
N SER A 70 -21.82 16.84 12.87
CA SER A 70 -21.36 16.21 14.10
C SER A 70 -19.89 15.85 13.90
N PRO A 71 -19.00 16.16 14.87
CA PRO A 71 -17.67 15.59 14.85
C PRO A 71 -17.81 14.08 14.69
N ALA A 72 -17.10 13.52 13.70
CA ALA A 72 -17.11 12.10 13.37
C ALA A 72 -16.58 11.26 14.55
N GLN A 73 -17.46 10.95 15.51
CA GLN A 73 -17.19 10.06 16.63
C GLN A 73 -18.15 8.87 16.55
N GLY A 74 -18.08 8.17 15.42
CA GLY A 74 -18.67 6.86 15.31
C GLY A 74 -17.72 5.77 15.79
N ALA A 75 -18.29 4.64 16.22
CA ALA A 75 -17.50 3.46 16.57
C ALA A 75 -16.49 3.04 15.47
N PRO A 76 -16.78 3.12 14.15
CA PRO A 76 -15.78 2.90 13.09
C PRO A 76 -14.63 3.92 13.07
N THR A 77 -14.94 5.21 13.20
CA THR A 77 -13.92 6.28 13.21
C THR A 77 -13.02 6.16 14.42
N GLU A 78 -13.58 5.93 15.62
CA GLU A 78 -12.78 5.73 16.82
C GLU A 78 -11.92 4.46 16.74
N ALA A 79 -12.47 3.39 16.17
CA ALA A 79 -11.73 2.18 15.85
C ALA A 79 -10.48 2.46 15.00
N MET A 80 -10.61 3.23 13.91
CA MET A 80 -9.48 3.60 13.06
C MET A 80 -8.54 4.59 13.74
N ARG A 81 -9.08 5.57 14.46
CA ARG A 81 -8.30 6.57 15.21
C ARG A 81 -7.37 5.90 16.20
N THR A 82 -7.88 4.97 17.01
CA THR A 82 -7.05 4.20 17.95
C THR A 82 -5.92 3.47 17.24
N THR A 83 -6.22 2.75 16.15
CA THR A 83 -5.21 2.00 15.38
C THR A 83 -4.14 2.92 14.79
N VAL A 84 -4.55 4.03 14.16
CA VAL A 84 -3.63 5.00 13.57
C VAL A 84 -2.78 5.68 14.63
N SER A 85 -3.37 6.11 15.75
CA SER A 85 -2.63 6.73 16.86
C SER A 85 -1.59 5.79 17.47
N GLN A 86 -1.91 4.50 17.64
CA GLN A 86 -0.95 3.49 18.10
C GLN A 86 0.21 3.31 17.11
N ALA A 87 -0.11 3.22 15.80
CA ALA A 87 0.90 3.08 14.77
C ALA A 87 1.82 4.31 14.69
N LEU A 88 1.25 5.53 14.76
CA LEU A 88 2.04 6.76 14.79
C LEU A 88 2.93 6.85 16.03
N GLY A 89 2.47 6.37 17.20
CA GLY A 89 3.30 6.26 18.40
C GLY A 89 4.55 5.40 18.18
N VAL A 90 4.38 4.23 17.55
CA VAL A 90 5.51 3.35 17.18
C VAL A 90 6.45 4.00 16.16
N LEU A 91 5.90 4.72 15.17
CA LEU A 91 6.69 5.42 14.15
C LEU A 91 7.43 6.66 14.69
N GLN A 92 6.93 7.27 15.77
CA GLN A 92 7.52 8.46 16.39
C GLN A 92 8.59 8.11 17.45
N ASP A 93 8.57 6.90 18.00
CA ASP A 93 9.56 6.40 18.97
C ASP A 93 10.99 6.47 18.41
N GLN A 94 11.86 7.20 19.11
CA GLN A 94 13.23 7.46 18.66
C GLN A 94 14.14 6.24 18.74
N GLU A 95 13.87 5.32 19.67
CA GLU A 95 14.64 4.09 19.79
C GLU A 95 14.27 3.11 18.69
N LEU A 96 12.97 2.97 18.38
CA LEU A 96 12.50 2.13 17.28
C LEU A 96 12.87 2.66 15.89
N LYS A 97 13.32 3.92 15.79
CA LYS A 97 13.84 4.49 14.53
C LYS A 97 15.24 4.01 14.17
N LYS A 98 16.00 3.48 15.13
CA LYS A 98 17.37 3.00 14.90
C LYS A 98 17.37 1.86 13.86
N PRO A 99 18.31 1.83 12.89
CA PRO A 99 18.35 0.81 11.85
C PRO A 99 18.35 -0.62 12.39
N GLU A 100 18.98 -0.84 13.55
CA GLU A 100 19.10 -2.17 14.18
C GLU A 100 17.77 -2.67 14.78
N ARG A 101 16.78 -1.78 14.94
CA ARG A 101 15.44 -2.10 15.50
C ARG A 101 14.33 -2.11 14.44
N THR A 102 14.66 -2.09 13.14
CA THR A 102 13.62 -2.13 12.10
C THR A 102 12.71 -3.34 12.23
N ASP A 103 13.27 -4.54 12.37
CA ASP A 103 12.46 -5.77 12.43
C ASP A 103 11.46 -5.72 13.60
N GLU A 104 11.89 -5.15 14.73
CA GLU A 104 11.03 -4.95 15.88
C GLU A 104 9.92 -3.93 15.59
N ARG A 105 10.27 -2.77 15.01
CA ARG A 105 9.31 -1.74 14.62
C ARG A 105 8.27 -2.28 13.64
N VAL A 106 8.71 -2.99 12.60
CA VAL A 106 7.82 -3.63 11.60
C VAL A 106 6.91 -4.66 12.28
N THR A 107 7.45 -5.47 13.19
CA THR A 107 6.67 -6.45 13.96
C THR A 107 5.59 -5.78 14.82
N GLN A 108 5.91 -4.67 15.50
CA GLN A 108 4.94 -3.92 16.30
C GLN A 108 3.84 -3.30 15.43
N LEU A 109 4.21 -2.67 14.31
CA LEU A 109 3.24 -2.09 13.37
C LEU A 109 2.32 -3.16 12.77
N LYS A 110 2.88 -4.32 12.40
CA LYS A 110 2.08 -5.45 11.93
C LYS A 110 1.06 -5.90 12.97
N LYS A 111 1.46 -6.03 14.25
CA LYS A 111 0.53 -6.40 15.33
C LYS A 111 -0.62 -5.39 15.49
N ILE A 112 -0.32 -4.10 15.39
CA ILE A 112 -1.35 -3.04 15.46
C ILE A 112 -2.30 -3.15 14.26
N ALA A 113 -1.76 -3.39 13.06
CA ALA A 113 -2.55 -3.56 11.86
C ALA A 113 -3.42 -4.83 11.91
N ASP A 114 -2.89 -5.97 12.38
CA ASP A 114 -3.58 -7.26 12.50
C ASP A 114 -4.87 -7.16 13.36
N VAL A 115 -4.94 -6.19 14.30
CA VAL A 115 -6.15 -5.95 15.10
C VAL A 115 -7.27 -5.28 14.27
N ARG A 116 -6.92 -4.44 13.31
CA ARG A 116 -7.90 -3.62 12.58
C ARG A 116 -8.20 -4.12 11.17
N PHE A 117 -7.23 -4.73 10.50
CA PHE A 117 -7.34 -5.15 9.11
C PHE A 117 -7.74 -6.61 8.99
N ASP A 118 -8.72 -6.87 8.12
CA ASP A 118 -9.12 -8.21 7.76
C ASP A 118 -8.40 -8.67 6.49
N TYR A 119 -7.18 -9.16 6.65
CA TYR A 119 -6.38 -9.62 5.52
C TYR A 119 -7.03 -10.78 4.76
N GLY A 120 -7.82 -11.61 5.44
CA GLY A 120 -8.61 -12.68 4.81
C GLY A 120 -9.62 -12.12 3.82
N GLU A 121 -10.41 -11.13 4.25
CA GLU A 121 -11.40 -10.46 3.41
C GLU A 121 -10.73 -9.65 2.28
N MET A 122 -9.62 -8.96 2.57
CA MET A 122 -8.85 -8.23 1.56
C MET A 122 -8.32 -9.16 0.48
N ALA A 123 -7.71 -10.29 0.88
CA ALA A 123 -7.16 -11.28 -0.03
C ALA A 123 -8.27 -11.92 -0.89
N LYS A 124 -9.38 -12.33 -0.26
CA LYS A 124 -10.56 -12.87 -0.94
C LYS A 124 -11.10 -11.91 -2.01
N ARG A 125 -11.29 -10.64 -1.66
CA ARG A 125 -11.81 -9.62 -2.60
C ARG A 125 -10.83 -9.32 -3.73
N SER A 126 -9.54 -9.33 -3.43
CA SER A 126 -8.46 -9.16 -4.41
C SER A 126 -8.39 -10.35 -5.38
N LEU A 127 -8.59 -11.58 -4.91
CA LEU A 127 -8.54 -12.77 -5.77
C LEU A 127 -9.83 -12.96 -6.59
N GLY A 128 -10.96 -12.46 -6.08
CA GLY A 128 -12.24 -12.50 -6.78
C GLY A 128 -12.74 -13.91 -7.05
N GLY A 129 -13.31 -14.16 -8.23
CA GLY A 129 -13.95 -15.45 -8.54
C GLY A 129 -12.99 -16.65 -8.52
N GLN A 130 -11.67 -16.43 -8.52
CA GLN A 130 -10.70 -17.50 -8.34
C GLN A 130 -10.70 -18.03 -6.90
N TRP A 131 -11.08 -17.22 -5.90
CA TRP A 131 -11.17 -17.63 -4.49
C TRP A 131 -12.08 -18.85 -4.27
N ASP A 132 -13.21 -18.88 -4.97
CA ASP A 132 -14.19 -19.95 -4.79
C ASP A 132 -13.72 -21.29 -5.34
N LYS A 133 -12.65 -21.29 -6.15
CA LYS A 133 -12.02 -22.51 -6.69
C LYS A 133 -10.92 -23.08 -5.80
N LEU A 134 -10.45 -22.31 -4.83
CA LEU A 134 -9.38 -22.72 -3.93
C LEU A 134 -9.92 -23.59 -2.80
N ASP A 135 -9.14 -24.59 -2.41
CA ASP A 135 -9.36 -25.32 -1.16
C ASP A 135 -8.95 -24.50 0.07
N GLU A 136 -9.25 -25.00 1.27
CA GLU A 136 -8.97 -24.26 2.51
C GLU A 136 -7.48 -24.01 2.75
N ARG A 137 -6.62 -24.97 2.37
CA ARG A 137 -5.17 -24.84 2.52
C ARG A 137 -4.63 -23.78 1.57
N GLU A 138 -5.09 -23.79 0.32
CA GLU A 138 -4.72 -22.80 -0.69
C GLU A 138 -5.19 -21.39 -0.31
N ARG A 139 -6.39 -21.26 0.28
CA ARG A 139 -6.89 -19.98 0.80
C ARG A 139 -6.00 -19.45 1.92
N GLN A 140 -5.65 -20.30 2.88
CA GLN A 140 -4.77 -19.92 4.00
C GLN A 140 -3.38 -19.50 3.51
N GLU A 141 -2.82 -20.27 2.57
CA GLU A 141 -1.54 -19.93 1.94
C GLU A 141 -1.62 -18.57 1.22
N PHE A 142 -2.66 -18.35 0.43
CA PHE A 142 -2.85 -17.09 -0.29
C PHE A 142 -2.99 -15.90 0.65
N VAL A 143 -3.78 -16.03 1.73
CA VAL A 143 -3.92 -14.98 2.75
C VAL A 143 -2.57 -14.66 3.39
N SER A 144 -1.78 -15.68 3.72
CA SER A 144 -0.44 -15.49 4.29
C SER A 144 0.47 -14.74 3.31
N LEU A 145 0.56 -15.19 2.07
CA LEU A 145 1.39 -14.56 1.03
C LEU A 145 0.95 -13.14 0.71
N PHE A 146 -0.36 -12.90 0.61
CA PHE A 146 -0.89 -11.57 0.35
C PHE A 146 -0.57 -10.61 1.51
N THR A 147 -0.70 -11.07 2.76
CA THR A 147 -0.37 -10.28 3.95
C THR A 147 1.12 -9.94 4.01
N GLU A 148 1.99 -10.91 3.73
CA GLU A 148 3.44 -10.71 3.69
C GLU A 148 3.83 -9.75 2.55
N PHE A 149 3.23 -9.92 1.37
CA PHE A 149 3.43 -9.04 0.23
C PHE A 149 3.03 -7.59 0.53
N LEU A 150 1.86 -7.36 1.15
CA LEU A 150 1.46 -6.02 1.57
C LEU A 150 2.44 -5.46 2.60
N THR A 151 2.79 -6.25 3.62
CA THR A 151 3.74 -5.83 4.65
C THR A 151 5.05 -5.37 4.01
N ALA A 152 5.67 -6.21 3.19
CA ALA A 152 6.93 -5.94 2.51
C ALA A 152 6.86 -4.71 1.57
N THR A 153 5.72 -4.51 0.89
CA THR A 153 5.51 -3.37 -0.02
C THR A 153 5.45 -2.04 0.71
N TYR A 154 4.97 -2.02 1.96
CA TYR A 154 4.72 -0.79 2.72
C TYR A 154 5.76 -0.48 3.82
N VAL A 155 6.73 -1.37 4.06
CA VAL A 155 7.82 -1.12 5.03
C VAL A 155 8.60 0.15 4.66
N GLU A 156 8.91 0.39 3.39
CA GLU A 156 9.68 1.58 2.95
C GLU A 156 8.98 2.90 3.34
N GLN A 157 7.65 2.93 3.32
CA GLN A 157 6.85 4.09 3.68
C GLN A 157 6.86 4.31 5.20
N MET A 158 6.92 3.23 5.99
CA MET A 158 7.11 3.32 7.45
C MET A 158 8.47 3.96 7.78
N HIS A 159 9.52 3.64 7.02
CA HIS A 159 10.83 4.29 7.16
C HIS A 159 10.84 5.75 6.72
N ALA A 160 10.08 6.07 5.68
CA ALA A 160 9.99 7.42 5.13
C ALA A 160 9.14 8.38 5.98
N TYR A 161 8.44 7.87 7.01
CA TYR A 161 7.63 8.68 7.91
C TYR A 161 8.46 9.82 8.52
N SER A 162 7.96 11.05 8.34
CA SER A 162 8.67 12.28 8.67
C SER A 162 7.89 13.19 9.63
N GLY A 163 6.85 12.65 10.27
CA GLY A 163 5.99 13.35 11.23
C GLY A 163 4.65 13.78 10.66
N GLU A 164 4.14 13.06 9.64
CA GLU A 164 2.82 13.30 9.07
C GLU A 164 1.71 13.07 10.12
N GLU A 165 0.72 13.95 10.15
CA GLU A 165 -0.45 13.83 11.02
C GLU A 165 -1.65 13.30 10.26
N VAL A 166 -2.56 12.58 10.92
CA VAL A 166 -3.78 12.06 10.29
C VAL A 166 -5.01 12.76 10.89
N THR A 167 -5.77 13.43 10.04
CA THR A 167 -7.03 14.08 10.41
C THR A 167 -8.21 13.29 9.85
N PHE A 168 -9.12 12.85 10.72
CA PHE A 168 -10.36 12.17 10.35
C PHE A 168 -11.44 13.21 10.02
N LEU A 169 -12.06 13.08 8.85
CA LEU A 169 -12.95 14.09 8.27
C LEU A 169 -14.42 13.73 8.42
N ASN A 170 -14.80 12.54 7.96
CA ASN A 170 -16.20 12.12 7.88
C ASN A 170 -16.33 10.61 8.02
N GLU A 171 -17.51 10.17 8.43
CA GLU A 171 -17.90 8.77 8.47
C GLU A 171 -19.27 8.59 7.81
N GLN A 172 -19.37 7.60 6.94
CA GLN A 172 -20.64 7.15 6.35
C GLN A 172 -20.86 5.70 6.75
N ARG A 173 -22.08 5.35 7.18
CA ARG A 173 -22.43 3.98 7.55
C ARG A 173 -23.61 3.48 6.75
N GLU A 174 -23.55 2.21 6.38
CA GLU A 174 -24.63 1.49 5.70
C GLU A 174 -24.70 0.05 6.24
N GLY A 175 -25.67 -0.20 7.13
CA GLY A 175 -25.82 -1.49 7.80
C GLY A 175 -24.55 -1.92 8.54
N ASN A 176 -23.97 -3.05 8.10
CA ASN A 176 -22.72 -3.59 8.65
C ASN A 176 -21.45 -3.05 7.95
N HIS A 177 -21.56 -2.00 7.13
CA HIS A 177 -20.44 -1.38 6.45
C HIS A 177 -20.28 0.08 6.87
N ALA A 178 -19.05 0.58 6.80
CA ALA A 178 -18.73 1.98 7.02
C ALA A 178 -17.59 2.43 6.11
N GLU A 179 -17.60 3.70 5.73
CA GLU A 179 -16.48 4.40 5.09
C GLU A 179 -16.03 5.53 6.01
N VAL A 180 -14.77 5.51 6.42
CA VAL A 180 -14.14 6.53 7.26
C VAL A 180 -13.14 7.30 6.40
N LYS A 181 -13.39 8.58 6.19
CA LYS A 181 -12.53 9.47 5.39
C LYS A 181 -11.52 10.16 6.28
N SER A 182 -10.29 10.23 5.82
CA SER A 182 -9.20 10.92 6.50
C SER A 182 -8.23 11.57 5.51
N ILE A 183 -7.36 12.41 6.04
CA ILE A 183 -6.28 13.04 5.29
C ILE A 183 -4.99 12.94 6.09
N MET A 184 -3.94 12.45 5.45
CA MET A 184 -2.59 12.47 6.00
C MET A 184 -1.90 13.76 5.56
N VAL A 185 -1.53 14.60 6.52
CA VAL A 185 -0.95 15.93 6.31
C VAL A 185 0.55 15.85 6.62
N GLY A 186 1.36 15.95 5.58
CA GLY A 186 2.81 16.15 5.68
C GLY A 186 3.18 17.61 5.47
N LYS A 187 4.48 17.93 5.54
CA LYS A 187 4.99 19.32 5.44
C LYS A 187 4.61 20.05 4.15
N LYS A 188 4.35 19.34 3.06
CA LYS A 188 4.08 19.90 1.72
C LYS A 188 3.03 19.13 0.92
N THR A 189 2.42 18.12 1.52
CA THR A 189 1.56 17.16 0.82
C THR A 189 0.43 16.75 1.72
N GLU A 190 -0.76 16.71 1.16
CA GLU A 190 -1.94 16.15 1.79
C GLU A 190 -2.37 14.94 0.96
N ILE A 191 -2.58 13.80 1.63
CA ILE A 191 -2.90 12.53 0.99
C ILE A 191 -4.23 12.05 1.57
N PRO A 192 -5.33 12.13 0.81
CA PRO A 192 -6.60 11.54 1.19
C PRO A 192 -6.46 10.02 1.39
N MET A 193 -6.96 9.55 2.52
CA MET A 193 -7.00 8.14 2.89
C MET A 193 -8.39 7.77 3.38
N ASP A 194 -9.09 6.93 2.62
CA ASP A 194 -10.41 6.42 3.00
C ASP A 194 -10.32 4.95 3.39
N TYR A 195 -10.93 4.60 4.52
CA TYR A 195 -10.97 3.23 5.04
C TYR A 195 -12.37 2.68 4.85
N ARG A 196 -12.47 1.49 4.23
CA ARG A 196 -13.74 0.76 4.18
C ARG A 196 -13.73 -0.34 5.21
N LEU A 197 -14.70 -0.30 6.11
CA LEU A 197 -14.82 -1.20 7.24
C LEU A 197 -16.10 -2.03 7.14
N MET A 198 -16.02 -3.25 7.66
CA MET A 198 -17.17 -4.11 7.88
C MET A 198 -17.25 -4.51 9.35
N LYS A 199 -18.46 -4.63 9.88
CA LYS A 199 -18.71 -5.11 11.23
C LYS A 199 -18.54 -6.64 11.28
N LYS A 200 -17.70 -7.14 12.18
CA LYS A 200 -17.52 -8.57 12.49
C LYS A 200 -17.64 -8.76 14.01
N GLY A 201 -18.76 -9.35 14.43
CA GLY A 201 -19.13 -9.36 15.85
C GLY A 201 -19.33 -7.92 16.34
N ASP A 202 -18.62 -7.55 17.40
CA ASP A 202 -18.64 -6.19 17.94
C ASP A 202 -17.53 -5.28 17.37
N ASP A 203 -16.62 -5.84 16.56
CA ASP A 203 -15.49 -5.11 15.99
C ASP A 203 -15.78 -4.58 14.59
N TRP A 204 -15.19 -3.43 14.25
CA TRP A 204 -15.09 -2.91 12.88
C TRP A 204 -13.76 -3.31 12.26
N LYS A 205 -13.75 -4.10 11.19
CA LYS A 205 -12.51 -4.51 10.51
C LYS A 205 -12.40 -3.83 9.15
N ALA A 206 -11.27 -3.20 8.89
CA ALA A 206 -10.97 -2.62 7.60
C ALA A 206 -10.72 -3.73 6.58
N TYR A 207 -11.44 -3.69 5.46
CA TYR A 207 -11.27 -4.64 4.35
C TYR A 207 -10.77 -3.97 3.07
N ASP A 208 -10.59 -2.65 3.07
CA ASP A 208 -9.98 -1.91 1.96
C ASP A 208 -9.46 -0.55 2.45
N VAL A 209 -8.46 -0.02 1.73
CA VAL A 209 -7.93 1.34 1.90
C VAL A 209 -7.85 1.99 0.54
N LEU A 210 -8.36 3.20 0.43
CA LEU A 210 -8.22 4.04 -0.74
C LEU A 210 -7.18 5.11 -0.44
N ILE A 211 -6.13 5.18 -1.24
CA ILE A 211 -5.10 6.22 -1.15
C ILE A 211 -5.20 7.03 -2.43
N ASP A 212 -5.41 8.34 -2.29
CA ASP A 212 -5.70 9.23 -3.43
C ASP A 212 -6.86 8.69 -4.31
N GLY A 213 -7.90 8.15 -3.65
CA GLY A 213 -9.07 7.56 -4.32
C GLY A 213 -8.83 6.20 -4.98
N ILE A 214 -7.61 5.66 -4.96
CA ILE A 214 -7.28 4.37 -5.55
C ILE A 214 -7.40 3.29 -4.46
N SER A 215 -8.41 2.42 -4.60
CA SER A 215 -8.60 1.24 -3.75
C SER A 215 -7.45 0.24 -3.91
N LEU A 216 -6.84 -0.13 -2.80
CA LEU A 216 -5.79 -1.15 -2.73
C LEU A 216 -6.32 -2.49 -3.22
N VAL A 217 -7.48 -2.92 -2.71
CA VAL A 217 -8.08 -4.21 -3.06
C VAL A 217 -8.48 -4.26 -4.53
N GLN A 218 -9.12 -3.21 -5.05
CA GLN A 218 -9.53 -3.20 -6.46
C GLN A 218 -8.34 -3.09 -7.41
N ASN A 219 -7.29 -2.36 -7.02
CA ASN A 219 -6.05 -2.30 -7.79
C ASN A 219 -5.43 -3.71 -7.91
N TYR A 220 -5.23 -4.42 -6.80
CA TYR A 220 -4.67 -5.78 -6.87
C TYR A 220 -5.61 -6.78 -7.54
N ARG A 221 -6.92 -6.62 -7.37
CA ARG A 221 -7.91 -7.40 -8.14
C ARG A 221 -7.71 -7.29 -9.64
N GLY A 222 -7.53 -6.07 -10.15
CA GLY A 222 -7.26 -5.85 -11.56
C GLY A 222 -5.98 -6.55 -12.03
N GLN A 223 -4.91 -6.45 -11.23
CA GLN A 223 -3.61 -7.07 -11.55
C GLN A 223 -3.66 -8.60 -11.50
N PHE A 224 -4.24 -9.17 -10.44
CA PHE A 224 -4.39 -10.62 -10.29
C PHE A 224 -5.30 -11.20 -11.37
N ALA A 225 -6.42 -10.54 -11.68
CA ALA A 225 -7.31 -10.98 -12.76
C ALA A 225 -6.61 -10.97 -14.13
N ALA A 226 -5.70 -10.02 -14.40
CA ALA A 226 -4.91 -10.02 -15.62
C ALA A 226 -3.94 -11.22 -15.68
N ILE A 227 -3.25 -11.53 -14.58
CA ILE A 227 -2.35 -12.69 -14.48
C ILE A 227 -3.13 -13.99 -14.63
N LEU A 228 -4.25 -14.14 -13.93
CA LEU A 228 -5.09 -15.35 -13.95
C LEU A 228 -5.77 -15.60 -15.31
N ARG A 229 -5.96 -14.56 -16.14
CA ARG A 229 -6.42 -14.73 -17.53
C ARG A 229 -5.30 -15.19 -18.46
N ALA A 230 -4.07 -14.75 -18.21
CA ALA A 230 -2.92 -15.03 -19.06
C ALA A 230 -2.14 -16.28 -18.65
N SER A 231 -2.30 -16.75 -17.41
CA SER A 231 -1.48 -17.79 -16.78
C SER A 231 -2.29 -18.54 -15.73
N SER A 232 -1.64 -19.13 -14.73
CA SER A 232 -2.28 -19.95 -13.70
C SER A 232 -2.22 -19.32 -12.30
N TYR A 233 -2.94 -19.92 -11.35
CA TYR A 233 -2.90 -19.52 -9.94
C TYR A 233 -1.52 -19.75 -9.32
N GLU A 234 -0.87 -20.86 -9.65
CA GLU A 234 0.49 -21.20 -9.22
C GLU A 234 1.49 -20.14 -9.70
N HIS A 235 1.30 -19.64 -10.93
CA HIS A 235 2.12 -18.55 -11.45
C HIS A 235 1.94 -17.25 -10.64
N LEU A 236 0.69 -16.92 -10.27
CA LEU A 236 0.42 -15.77 -9.39
C LEU A 236 1.09 -15.92 -8.02
N VAL A 237 0.98 -17.10 -7.40
CA VAL A 237 1.63 -17.42 -6.11
C VAL A 237 3.15 -17.28 -6.22
N GLN A 238 3.74 -17.81 -7.29
CA GLN A 238 5.17 -17.70 -7.53
C GLN A 238 5.61 -16.25 -7.68
N MET A 239 4.85 -15.44 -8.44
CA MET A 239 5.12 -14.01 -8.58
C MET A 239 5.05 -13.27 -7.23
N LEU A 240 4.09 -13.59 -6.36
CA LEU A 240 4.00 -12.99 -5.03
C LEU A 240 5.24 -13.30 -4.18
N ARG A 241 5.67 -14.57 -4.16
CA ARG A 241 6.89 -14.99 -3.45
C ARG A 241 8.14 -14.27 -3.95
N GLU A 242 8.28 -14.14 -5.27
CA GLU A 242 9.39 -13.41 -5.88
C GLU A 242 9.38 -11.93 -5.50
N LYS A 243 8.19 -11.31 -5.48
CA LYS A 243 8.04 -9.91 -5.07
C LYS A 243 8.41 -9.70 -3.61
N ILE A 244 7.93 -10.55 -2.71
CA ILE A 244 8.30 -10.53 -1.30
C ILE A 244 9.82 -10.61 -1.13
N ALA A 245 10.47 -11.56 -1.79
CA ALA A 245 11.93 -11.71 -1.74
C ALA A 245 12.65 -10.45 -2.26
N GLN A 246 12.17 -9.86 -3.35
CA GLN A 246 12.72 -8.61 -3.91
C GLN A 246 12.63 -7.45 -2.90
N TYR A 247 11.49 -7.27 -2.24
CA TYR A 247 11.31 -6.20 -1.25
C TYR A 247 12.20 -6.40 -0.03
N ASN A 248 12.28 -7.63 0.50
CA ASN A 248 13.11 -7.93 1.67
C ASN A 248 14.61 -7.69 1.42
N VAL A 249 15.10 -7.97 0.21
CA VAL A 249 16.48 -7.65 -0.18
C VAL A 249 16.69 -6.13 -0.25
N LYS A 250 15.74 -5.40 -0.85
CA LYS A 250 15.82 -3.95 -1.00
C LYS A 250 15.86 -3.25 0.37
N THR A 251 15.01 -3.64 1.30
CA THR A 251 14.97 -3.08 2.67
C THR A 251 16.31 -3.28 3.38
N LYS A 252 16.87 -4.49 3.40
CA LYS A 252 18.15 -4.79 4.05
C LYS A 252 19.33 -3.99 3.46
N SER A 253 19.33 -3.78 2.14
CA SER A 253 20.38 -2.99 1.48
C SER A 253 20.31 -1.50 1.83
N ALA A 254 19.10 -0.94 2.01
CA ALA A 254 18.91 0.45 2.41
C ALA A 254 19.38 0.69 3.85
N GLU A 255 19.17 -0.27 4.74
CA GLU A 255 19.60 -0.19 6.14
C GLU A 255 21.11 -0.26 6.30
N ALA A 256 21.77 -1.21 5.62
CA ALA A 256 23.21 -1.38 5.67
C ALA A 256 23.97 -0.13 5.19
N SER A 257 23.45 0.56 4.17
CA SER A 257 24.06 1.80 3.65
C SER A 257 23.80 3.03 4.53
N THR A 258 22.79 2.98 5.40
CA THR A 258 22.47 4.06 6.35
C THR A 258 23.25 3.92 7.65
N SER A 259 23.56 2.69 8.08
CA SER A 259 24.37 2.40 9.28
C SER A 259 25.87 2.69 9.10
N SER A 260 26.37 2.75 7.86
CA SER A 260 27.78 3.03 7.56
C SER A 260 28.13 4.53 7.40
N ARG A 261 27.22 5.44 7.75
CA ARG A 261 27.40 6.91 7.66
C ARG A 261 27.28 7.55 9.02
#